data_AF-A0A0V8A094-F1
#
_entry.id   AF-A0A0V8A094-F1
#
_cell.length_a   1.000
_cell.length_b   1.000
_cell.length_c   1.000
_cell.angle_alpha   90.00
_cell.angle_beta   90.00
_cell.angle_gamma   90.00
#
_symmetry.space_group_name_H-M   'P 1'
#
loop_
_entity.id
_entity.type
_entity.pdbx_description
1 polymer ?
#
loop_
_entity_poly.entity_id
_entity_poly.type
_entity_poly.pdbx_seq_one_letter_code
_entity_poly.pdbx_strand_id
1 'polypeptide(L)' 'MNNLSDYKKFHNRAEVAVKKIVERIIRTGKISPEDHNALTYTVLIDGEVSDSDRRQINRIFDYIQTGRLQLVDW' A
#
# COMPACT_ATOMS: atom_id res chain seq x y z
N MET A 1 -27.16 -5.12 13.91
CA MET A 1 -26.22 -5.76 12.97
C MET A 1 -26.36 -5.09 11.60
N ASN A 2 -25.42 -4.23 11.22
CA ASN A 2 -25.31 -3.69 9.86
C ASN A 2 -23.85 -3.84 9.40
N ASN A 3 -23.43 -5.09 9.27
CA ASN A 3 -22.04 -5.47 9.02
C ASN A 3 -21.48 -4.87 7.72
N LEU A 4 -22.23 -4.91 6.61
CA LEU A 4 -21.72 -4.46 5.30
C LEU A 4 -21.29 -2.97 5.23
N SER A 5 -21.95 -2.09 5.98
CA SER A 5 -21.68 -0.64 5.95
C SER A 5 -20.34 -0.30 6.61
N ASP A 6 -20.03 -0.99 7.69
CA ASP A 6 -18.79 -0.78 8.43
C ASP A 6 -17.61 -1.41 7.68
N TYR A 7 -17.75 -2.64 7.15
CA TYR A 7 -16.73 -3.24 6.28
C TYR A 7 -16.36 -2.34 5.11
N LYS A 8 -17.36 -1.79 4.40
CA LYS A 8 -17.11 -0.90 3.26
C LYS A 8 -16.40 0.40 3.66
N LYS A 9 -16.66 0.93 4.85
CA LYS A 9 -15.96 2.11 5.40
C LYS A 9 -14.53 1.78 5.81
N PHE A 10 -14.29 0.62 6.41
CA PHE A 10 -12.95 0.16 6.77
C PHE A 10 -12.09 -0.07 5.53
N HIS A 11 -12.63 -0.77 4.53
CA HIS A 11 -11.95 -1.01 3.24
C HIS A 11 -11.59 0.30 2.53
N ASN A 12 -12.52 1.26 2.45
CA ASN A 12 -12.26 2.56 1.83
C ASN A 12 -11.17 3.35 2.58
N ARG A 13 -11.14 3.28 3.92
CA ARG A 13 -10.07 3.90 4.72
C ARG A 13 -8.71 3.24 4.46
N ALA A 14 -8.67 1.92 4.33
CA ALA A 14 -7.46 1.18 3.97
C ALA A 14 -6.96 1.57 2.57
N GLU A 15 -7.85 1.63 1.57
CA GLU A 15 -7.51 2.02 0.20
C GLU A 15 -6.93 3.46 0.14
N VAL A 16 -7.52 4.40 0.89
CA VAL A 16 -7.00 5.77 1.02
C VAL A 16 -5.61 5.80 1.68
N ALA A 17 -5.37 4.93 2.67
CA ALA A 17 -4.07 4.83 3.34
C ALA A 17 -2.99 4.26 2.40
N VAL A 18 -3.29 3.17 1.66
CA VAL A 18 -2.40 2.60 0.65
C VAL A 18 -2.01 3.67 -0.37
N LYS A 19 -3.01 4.38 -0.91
CA LYS A 19 -2.77 5.42 -1.92
C LYS A 19 -1.81 6.50 -1.43
N LYS A 20 -1.97 6.98 -0.19
CA LYS A 20 -1.09 8.00 0.40
C LYS A 20 0.36 7.51 0.57
N ILE A 21 0.53 6.26 1.00
CA ILE A 21 1.86 5.66 1.17
C ILE A 21 2.54 5.51 -0.19
N VAL A 22 1.82 4.97 -1.19
CA VAL A 22 2.30 4.79 -2.57
C VAL A 22 2.67 6.13 -3.20
N GLU A 23 1.81 7.15 -3.08
CA GLU A 23 2.09 8.49 -3.60
C GLU A 23 3.34 9.11 -2.96
N ARG A 24 3.54 8.92 -1.65
CA ARG A 24 4.76 9.36 -0.97
C ARG A 24 5.99 8.66 -1.54
N ILE A 25 5.98 7.33 -1.62
CA ILE A 25 7.09 6.51 -2.13
C ILE A 25 7.46 6.92 -3.57
N ILE A 26 6.46 7.09 -4.43
CA ILE A 26 6.66 7.52 -5.82
C ILE A 26 7.27 8.92 -5.86
N ARG A 27 6.78 9.85 -5.03
CA ARG A 27 7.28 11.24 -5.01
C ARG A 27 8.71 11.32 -4.47
N THR A 28 9.05 10.54 -3.44
CA THR A 28 10.38 10.57 -2.82
C THR A 28 11.39 9.75 -3.60
N GLY A 29 10.96 8.81 -4.43
CA GLY A 29 11.84 7.84 -5.08
C GLY A 29 12.47 6.87 -4.07
N LYS A 30 11.92 6.78 -2.86
CA LYS A 30 12.52 6.05 -1.73
C LYS A 30 11.47 5.21 -1.01
N ILE A 31 11.88 4.04 -0.54
CA ILE A 31 11.08 3.18 0.31
C ILE A 31 11.93 2.73 1.51
N SER A 32 11.39 2.92 2.72
CA SER A 32 11.98 2.47 3.98
C SER A 32 11.29 1.20 4.52
N PRO A 33 11.85 0.53 5.53
CA PRO A 33 11.17 -0.59 6.19
C PRO A 33 9.82 -0.21 6.81
N GLU A 34 9.68 1.01 7.35
CA GLU A 34 8.39 1.49 7.87
C GLU A 34 7.34 1.61 6.76
N ASP A 35 7.75 2.07 5.59
CA ASP A 35 6.88 2.19 4.42
C ASP A 35 6.42 0.82 3.92
N HIS A 36 7.35 -0.14 3.88
CA HIS A 36 7.07 -1.53 3.55
C HIS A 36 6.12 -2.18 4.57
N ASN A 37 6.35 -1.97 5.87
CA ASN A 37 5.50 -2.51 6.94
C ASN A 37 4.11 -1.89 6.92
N ALA A 38 3.99 -0.58 6.66
CA ALA A 38 2.71 0.10 6.54
C ALA A 38 1.91 -0.40 5.33
N LEU A 39 2.55 -0.60 4.17
CA LEU A 39 1.93 -1.23 3.01
C LEU A 39 1.44 -2.64 3.33
N THR A 40 2.31 -3.46 3.91
CA THR A 40 2.01 -4.85 4.28
C THR A 40 0.85 -4.93 5.27
N TYR A 41 0.88 -4.11 6.34
CA TYR A 41 -0.18 -4.08 7.35
C TYR A 41 -1.52 -3.65 6.75
N THR A 42 -1.53 -2.61 5.92
CA THR A 42 -2.76 -2.10 5.30
C THR A 42 -3.39 -3.14 4.35
N VAL A 43 -2.56 -3.90 3.65
CA VAL A 43 -2.98 -4.97 2.73
C VAL A 43 -3.47 -6.21 3.49
N LEU A 44 -2.93 -6.49 4.68
CA LEU A 44 -3.31 -7.64 5.51
C LEU A 44 -4.54 -7.40 6.39
N ILE A 45 -4.88 -6.14 6.72
CA ILE A 45 -6.00 -5.79 7.63
C ILE A 45 -7.34 -6.35 7.16
N ASP A 46 -7.60 -6.40 5.85
CA ASP A 46 -8.90 -6.82 5.33
C ASP A 46 -8.96 -8.31 4.94
N GLY A 47 -7.84 -9.05 5.05
CA GLY A 47 -7.74 -10.46 4.63
C GLY A 47 -7.91 -10.70 3.12
N GLU A 48 -8.51 -9.76 2.40
CA GLU A 48 -8.68 -9.72 0.95
C GLU A 48 -7.90 -8.55 0.37
N VAL A 49 -6.90 -8.86 -0.46
CA VAL A 49 -6.19 -7.85 -1.26
C VAL A 49 -7.00 -7.57 -2.50
N SER A 50 -7.55 -6.36 -2.64
CA SER A 50 -8.28 -5.98 -3.85
C SER A 50 -7.36 -5.98 -5.08
N ASP A 51 -7.92 -6.11 -6.28
CA ASP A 51 -7.12 -5.98 -7.50
C ASP A 51 -6.52 -4.59 -7.68
N SER A 52 -7.13 -3.56 -7.09
CA SER A 52 -6.59 -2.19 -7.04
C SER A 52 -5.32 -2.14 -6.20
N ASP A 53 -5.35 -2.74 -5.02
CA ASP A 53 -4.20 -2.80 -4.10
C ASP A 53 -3.07 -3.62 -4.71
N ARG A 54 -3.39 -4.79 -5.29
CA ARG A 54 -2.39 -5.61 -6.01
C ARG A 54 -1.68 -4.80 -7.10
N ARG A 55 -2.42 -4.03 -7.92
CA ARG A 55 -1.82 -3.20 -8.97
C ARG A 55 -0.90 -2.11 -8.39
N GLN A 56 -1.29 -1.47 -7.30
CA GLN A 56 -0.47 -0.44 -6.66
C GLN A 56 0.82 -1.02 -6.06
N ILE A 57 0.72 -2.17 -5.40
CA ILE A 57 1.87 -2.89 -4.83
C ILE A 57 2.82 -3.34 -5.93
N ASN A 58 2.29 -3.97 -7.00
CA ASN A 58 3.11 -4.41 -8.13
C ASN A 58 3.88 -3.25 -8.77
N ARG A 59 3.27 -2.07 -8.86
CA ARG A 59 3.96 -0.87 -9.36
C ARG A 59 5.17 -0.47 -8.50
N ILE A 60 5.11 -0.66 -7.17
CA ILE A 60 6.26 -0.43 -6.29
C ILE A 60 7.36 -1.46 -6.59
N PHE A 61 7.02 -2.74 -6.73
CA PHE A 61 7.99 -3.78 -7.07
C PHE A 61 8.65 -3.54 -8.43
N ASP A 62 7.87 -3.15 -9.44
CA ASP A 62 8.40 -2.78 -10.76
C ASP A 62 9.39 -1.61 -10.65
N TYR A 63 9.08 -0.62 -9.80
CA TYR A 63 9.97 0.53 -9.61
C TYR A 63 11.24 0.17 -8.85
N ILE A 64 11.19 -0.78 -7.91
CA ILE A 64 12.39 -1.33 -7.26
C ILE A 64 13.24 -2.09 -8.30
N GLN A 65 12.63 -2.99 -9.09
CA GLN A 65 13.34 -3.79 -10.09
C GLN A 65 13.98 -2.94 -11.19
N THR A 66 13.33 -1.85 -11.59
CA THR A 66 13.84 -0.92 -12.61
C THR A 66 14.80 0.12 -12.05
N GLY A 67 15.15 0.06 -10.75
CA GLY A 67 16.06 1.01 -10.09
C GLY A 67 15.50 2.42 -9.95
N ARG A 68 14.17 2.58 -10.10
CA ARG A 68 13.45 3.85 -9.94
C ARG A 68 13.12 4.16 -8.47
N LEU A 69 13.23 3.17 -7.60
CA LEU A 69 13.15 3.34 -6.15
C LEU A 69 14.46 2.92 -5.50
N GLN A 70 14.92 3.76 -4.58
CA GLN A 70 16.03 3.45 -3.69
C GLN A 70 15.49 2.85 -2.39
N LEU A 71 16.02 1.69 -2.00
CA LEU A 71 15.84 1.17 -0.64
C LEU A 71 16.67 2.03 0.31
N VAL A 72 16.04 2.62 1.31
CA VAL A 72 16.72 3.38 2.37
C VAL A 72 16.54 2.69 3.70
N ASP A 73 17.56 2.74 4.54
CA ASP A 73 17.52 2.25 5.93
C ASP A 73 17.11 0.76 6.07
N TRP A 74 17.51 -0.05 5.07
CA TRP A 74 17.28 -1.50 4.98
C TRP A 74 18.44 -2.34 5.53
#